data_AF-A0A1S8ZV51-F1
#
_entry.id   AF-A0A1S8ZV51-F1
#
_cell.length_a   1.000
_cell.length_b   1.000
_cell.length_c   1.000
_cell.angle_alpha   90.00
_cell.angle_beta   90.00
_cell.angle_gamma   90.00
#
_symmetry.space_group_name_H-M   'P 1'
#
loop_
_entity.id
_entity.type
_entity.pdbx_description
1 polymer ?
#
loop_
_entity_poly.entity_id
_entity_poly.type
_entity_poly.pdbx_seq_one_letter_code
_entity_poly.pdbx_strand_id
1 'polypeptide(L)'
;MENLINQENLEEIRTLIENKIADVPGELILFGAIGTLLLSSYLNKTGHTQAGSIIGKLSIPIIGIGLAKYKDVINSQIENYQTPAQQGS
;
A
#
# COMPACT_ATOMS: atom_id res chain seq x y z
N MET A 1 0.21 -23.21 -22.97
CA MET A 1 0.82 -22.38 -21.92
C MET A 1 -0.06 -22.50 -20.71
N GLU A 2 0.50 -22.98 -19.61
CA GLU A 2 -0.20 -23.04 -18.32
C GLU A 2 -0.46 -21.59 -17.86
N ASN A 3 -1.69 -21.30 -17.44
CA ASN A 3 -2.05 -19.95 -17.07
C ASN A 3 -1.47 -19.67 -15.68
N LEU A 4 -0.35 -18.96 -15.61
CA LEU A 4 0.33 -18.59 -14.36
C LEU A 4 -0.58 -17.80 -13.41
N ILE A 5 -1.67 -17.22 -13.91
CA ILE A 5 -2.71 -16.58 -13.12
C ILE A 5 -3.89 -17.56 -12.99
N ASN A 6 -3.79 -18.47 -12.02
CA ASN A 6 -4.93 -19.19 -11.48
C ASN A 6 -5.26 -18.59 -10.09
N GLN A 7 -6.41 -18.97 -9.52
CA GLN A 7 -6.89 -18.38 -8.27
C GLN A 7 -5.96 -18.67 -7.07
N GLU A 8 -5.30 -19.83 -7.10
CA GLU A 8 -4.31 -20.27 -6.10
C GLU A 8 -3.05 -19.41 -6.14
N ASN A 9 -2.45 -19.23 -7.31
CA ASN A 9 -1.26 -18.39 -7.51
C ASN A 9 -1.53 -16.92 -7.16
N LEU A 10 -2.76 -16.43 -7.41
CA LEU A 10 -3.17 -15.08 -7.03
C LEU A 10 -3.19 -14.88 -5.50
N GLU A 11 -3.68 -15.87 -4.75
CA GLU A 11 -3.67 -15.80 -3.29
C GLU A 11 -2.27 -15.96 -2.69
N GLU A 12 -1.41 -16.77 -3.31
CA GLU A 12 0.00 -16.84 -2.92
C GLU A 12 0.73 -15.50 -3.14
N ILE A 13 0.52 -14.87 -4.29
CA ILE A 13 1.08 -13.54 -4.61
C ILE A 13 0.55 -12.51 -3.62
N ARG A 14 -0.75 -12.52 -3.32
CA ARG A 14 -1.35 -11.62 -2.33
C ARG A 14 -0.72 -11.82 -0.96
N THR A 15 -0.66 -13.06 -0.48
CA THR A 15 -0.07 -13.41 0.82
C THR A 15 1.39 -12.99 0.89
N LEU A 16 2.16 -13.20 -0.18
CA LEU A 16 3.55 -12.76 -0.28
C LEU A 16 3.68 -11.24 -0.18
N ILE A 17 2.81 -10.49 -0.87
CA ILE A 17 2.78 -9.03 -0.81
C ILE A 17 2.40 -8.55 0.58
N GLU A 18 1.31 -9.08 1.16
CA GLU A 18 0.83 -8.75 2.51
C GLU A 18 1.93 -8.97 3.55
N ASN A 19 2.62 -10.12 3.50
CA ASN A 19 3.74 -10.42 4.40
C ASN A 19 4.91 -9.44 4.22
N LYS A 20 5.23 -9.04 2.98
CA LYS A 20 6.32 -8.08 2.72
C LYS A 20 6.02 -6.68 3.23
N ILE A 21 4.75 -6.28 3.23
CA ILE A 21 4.33 -4.94 3.66
C ILE A 21 3.79 -4.92 5.09
N ALA A 22 3.65 -6.06 5.76
CA ALA A 22 3.07 -6.20 7.10
C ALA A 22 3.78 -5.31 8.13
N ASP A 23 5.10 -5.17 8.03
CA ASP A 23 5.90 -4.37 8.97
C ASP A 23 6.11 -2.92 8.52
N VAL A 24 5.58 -2.51 7.37
CA VAL A 24 5.77 -1.15 6.82
C VAL A 24 4.61 -0.23 7.23
N PRO A 25 4.81 0.80 8.07
CA PRO A 25 3.74 1.74 8.43
C PRO A 25 2.99 2.30 7.22
N GLY A 26 1.67 2.47 7.35
CA GLY A 26 0.82 2.95 6.25
C GLY A 26 1.27 4.31 5.71
N GLU A 27 1.77 5.19 6.58
CA GLU A 27 2.33 6.50 6.23
C GLU A 27 3.52 6.37 5.28
N LEU A 28 4.41 5.40 5.51
CA LEU A 28 5.57 5.16 4.65
C LEU A 28 5.16 4.63 3.27
N ILE A 29 4.12 3.81 3.21
CA ILE A 29 3.53 3.35 1.94
C ILE A 29 2.96 4.55 1.17
N LEU A 30 2.26 5.46 1.86
CA LEU A 30 1.73 6.69 1.27
C LEU A 30 2.84 7.63 0.80
N PHE A 31 3.95 7.76 1.53
CA PHE A 31 5.14 8.48 1.03
C PHE A 31 5.71 7.83 -0.24
N GLY A 32 5.76 6.50 -0.29
CA GLY A 32 6.13 5.74 -1.49
C GLY A 32 5.21 6.03 -2.67
N ALA A 33 3.90 6.13 -2.45
CA ALA A 33 2.94 6.55 -3.48
C ALA A 33 3.22 7.96 -4.01
N ILE A 34 3.48 8.92 -3.12
CA ILE A 34 3.84 10.30 -3.52
C ILE A 34 5.12 10.29 -4.35
N GLY A 35 6.16 9.58 -3.91
CA GLY A 35 7.41 9.43 -4.66
C GLY A 35 7.18 8.83 -6.05
N THR A 36 6.29 7.84 -6.15
CA THR A 36 5.91 7.19 -7.41
C THR A 36 5.22 8.18 -8.37
N LEU A 37 4.30 9.01 -7.87
CA LEU A 37 3.64 10.06 -8.66
C LEU A 37 4.64 11.12 -9.16
N LEU A 38 5.54 11.57 -8.28
CA LEU A 38 6.58 12.53 -8.65
C LEU A 38 7.53 11.96 -9.70
N LEU A 39 7.94 10.69 -9.54
CA LEU A 39 8.77 9.99 -10.51
C LEU A 39 8.06 9.83 -11.86
N SER A 40 6.78 9.45 -11.87
CA SER A 40 5.96 9.41 -13.08
C SER A 40 5.93 10.76 -13.81
N SER A 41 5.72 11.85 -13.06
CA SER A 41 5.72 13.21 -13.61
C SER A 41 7.08 13.59 -14.21
N TYR A 42 8.18 13.28 -13.52
CA TYR A 42 9.53 13.53 -14.01
C TYR A 42 9.84 12.72 -15.28
N LEU A 43 9.47 11.45 -15.33
CA LEU A 43 9.65 10.59 -16.50
C LEU A 43 8.87 11.11 -17.71
N ASN A 44 7.62 11.53 -17.51
CA ASN A 44 6.82 12.16 -18.56
C ASN A 44 7.48 13.45 -19.07
N LYS A 45 7.99 14.30 -18.17
CA LYS A 45 8.66 15.56 -18.52
C LYS A 45 9.96 15.34 -19.30
N THR A 46 10.66 14.24 -19.06
CA THR A 46 11.93 13.91 -19.72
C THR A 46 11.77 13.07 -20.99
N GLY A 47 10.53 12.88 -21.47
CA GLY A 47 10.24 12.14 -22.70
C GLY A 47 10.09 10.63 -22.53
N HIS A 48 10.24 10.10 -21.30
CA HIS A 48 10.04 8.68 -20.97
C HIS A 48 8.57 8.34 -20.72
N THR A 49 7.70 8.66 -21.68
CA THR A 49 6.23 8.62 -21.51
C THR A 49 5.68 7.24 -21.19
N GLN A 50 6.24 6.16 -21.75
CA GLN A 50 5.79 4.79 -21.47
C GLN A 50 6.12 4.39 -20.03
N ALA A 51 7.36 4.64 -19.57
CA ALA A 51 7.76 4.36 -18.20
C ALA A 51 6.97 5.24 -17.22
N GLY A 52 6.80 6.53 -17.52
CA GLY A 52 5.98 7.45 -16.75
C GLY A 52 4.53 6.96 -16.60
N SER A 53 3.92 6.44 -17.66
CA SER A 53 2.58 5.85 -17.62
C SER A 53 2.50 4.60 -16.74
N ILE A 54 3.45 3.67 -16.85
CA ILE A 54 3.49 2.44 -16.04
C ILE A 54 3.64 2.78 -14.56
N ILE A 55 4.62 3.62 -14.21
CA ILE A 55 4.87 4.06 -12.84
C ILE A 55 3.67 4.84 -12.30
N GLY A 56 3.08 5.72 -13.12
CA GLY A 56 1.87 6.47 -12.74
C GLY A 56 0.70 5.54 -12.40
N LYS A 57 0.47 4.49 -13.20
CA LYS A 57 -0.58 3.50 -12.91
C LYS A 57 -0.32 2.70 -11.65
N LEU A 58 0.95 2.41 -11.32
CA LEU A 58 1.33 1.73 -10.08
C LEU A 58 1.06 2.59 -8.83
N SER A 59 1.05 3.92 -8.94
CA SER A 59 0.75 4.77 -7.79
C SER A 59 -0.66 4.52 -7.23
N ILE A 60 -1.65 4.23 -8.07
CA ILE A 60 -3.05 4.01 -7.66
C ILE A 60 -3.17 2.83 -6.66
N PRO A 61 -2.72 1.61 -6.97
CA PRO A 61 -2.78 0.50 -6.02
C PRO A 61 -1.91 0.75 -4.78
N ILE A 62 -0.75 1.42 -4.89
CA ILE A 62 0.08 1.76 -3.73
C ILE A 62 -0.68 2.71 -2.77
N ILE A 63 -1.39 3.71 -3.30
CA ILE A 63 -2.24 4.60 -2.50
C ILE A 63 -3.34 3.79 -1.80
N GLY A 64 -4.01 2.89 -2.52
CA GLY A 64 -5.07 2.05 -1.96
C GLY A 64 -4.59 1.22 -0.77
N ILE A 65 -3.43 0.57 -0.91
CA ILE A 65 -2.80 -0.21 0.16
C ILE A 65 -2.42 0.68 1.34
N GLY A 66 -1.77 1.83 1.08
CA GLY A 66 -1.36 2.76 2.13
C GLY A 66 -2.54 3.31 2.94
N LEU A 67 -3.65 3.65 2.27
CA LEU A 67 -4.88 4.13 2.93
C LEU A 67 -5.56 3.05 3.76
N ALA A 68 -5.65 1.81 3.24
CA ALA A 68 -6.23 0.70 3.97
C ALA A 68 -5.48 0.47 5.29
N LYS A 69 -4.15 0.41 5.21
CA LYS A 69 -3.31 0.19 6.40
C LYS A 69 -3.31 1.37 7.37
N TYR A 70 -3.31 2.60 6.87
CA TYR A 70 -3.38 3.79 7.72
C TYR A 70 -4.72 3.89 8.47
N LYS A 71 -5.81 3.44 7.84
CA LYS A 71 -7.13 3.35 8.51
C LYS A 71 -7.11 2.36 9.68
N ASP A 72 -6.44 1.23 9.54
CA ASP A 72 -6.31 0.25 10.64
C ASP A 72 -5.54 0.82 11.84
N VAL A 73 -4.52 1.64 11.57
CA VAL A 73 -3.79 2.38 12.61
C VAL A 73 -4.71 3.39 13.31
N ILE A 74 -5.52 4.16 12.56
CA ILE A 74 -6.47 5.10 13.16
C ILE A 74 -7.51 4.36 14.03
N ASN A 75 -8.07 3.27 13.52
CA ASN A 75 -9.08 2.49 14.24
C ASN A 75 -8.52 1.86 15.52
N SER A 76 -7.34 1.26 15.46
CA SER A 76 -6.67 0.69 16.64
C SER A 76 -6.31 1.75 17.68
N GLN A 77 -5.94 2.96 17.27
CA GLN A 77 -5.78 4.07 18.21
C GLN A 77 -7.11 4.44 18.88
N ILE A 78 -8.19 4.57 18.11
CA ILE A 78 -9.53 4.87 18.66
C ILE A 78 -9.98 3.81 19.67
N GLU A 79 -9.81 2.53 19.38
CA GLU A 79 -10.14 1.43 20.32
C GLU A 79 -9.31 1.49 21.61
N ASN A 80 -8.00 1.80 21.50
CA ASN A 80 -7.14 2.00 22.67
C ASN A 80 -7.60 3.19 23.54
N TYR A 81 -8.12 4.27 22.94
CA TYR A 81 -8.68 5.40 23.70
C TYR A 81 -10.07 5.11 24.29
N GLN A 82 -10.83 4.18 23.72
CA GLN A 82 -12.17 3.82 24.19
C GLN A 82 -12.17 2.74 25.28
N THR A 83 -11.04 2.08 25.54
CA THR A 83 -10.91 1.15 26.67
C THR A 83 -10.84 1.96 27.97
N PRO A 84 -11.88 1.98 28.82
CA PRO A 84 -11.83 2.69 30.09
C PRO A 84 -10.84 1.99 31.00
N ALA A 85 -10.15 2.75 31.85
CA ALA A 85 -9.35 2.24 32.95
C ALA A 85 -10.17 1.29 33.84
N GLN A 86 -10.18 0.00 33.52
CA GLN A 86 -10.68 -1.08 34.35
C GLN A 86 -9.57 -2.11 34.55
N GLN A 87 -8.51 -1.69 35.22
CA GLN A 87 -7.62 -2.58 35.96
C GLN A 87 -7.01 -1.74 37.08
N GLY A 88 -7.76 -1.67 38.18
CA GLY A 88 -7.43 -0.88 39.35
C GLY A 88 -8.43 -1.19 40.47
N SER A 89 -8.37 -2.42 40.98
CA SER A 89 -8.88 -2.83 42.29
C SER A 89 -8.35 -4.22 42.63
#